data_AF-A0A924BN19-F1
#
_entry.id   AF-A0A924BN19-F1
#
_cell.length_a   1.000
_cell.length_b   1.000
_cell.length_c   1.000
_cell.angle_alpha   90.00
_cell.angle_beta   90.00
_cell.angle_gamma   90.00
#
_symmetry.space_group_name_H-M   'P 1'
#
loop_
_entity.id
_entity.type
_entity.pdbx_description
1 polymer ?
#
loop_
_entity_poly.entity_id
_entity_poly.type
_entity_poly.pdbx_seq_one_letter_code
_entity_poly.pdbx_strand_id
1 'polypeptide(L)'
;MSDRLKVLPQYLLPKQALTAYAGWRASRQWGVRTTKLIRGFVDKYGVDMSEAANPDIASYVSFNDFFTRALKAGARPLAAADLVCPVDGAISQFGAIERDQIFQAKGHHYSTTALVGGDATLAAQFENGYFATIYLSPKDYHRIHMPSDGRLLRMIHVPGDLFSVNPTTARGVPGLFARNERVVCV
;
A
#
# COMPACT_ATOMS: atom_id res chain seq x y z
N MET A 1 21.90 -15.98 6.75
CA MET A 1 21.12 -16.10 8.01
C MET A 1 20.40 -14.80 8.47
N SER A 2 20.12 -13.79 7.64
CA SER A 2 19.81 -12.44 8.19
C SER A 2 18.34 -11.94 8.14
N ASP A 3 17.51 -12.34 7.17
CA ASP A 3 16.15 -11.76 7.03
C ASP A 3 15.03 -12.59 7.69
N ARG A 4 15.16 -13.92 7.76
CA ARG A 4 14.17 -14.81 8.39
C ARG A 4 13.97 -14.53 9.89
N LEU A 5 15.06 -14.24 10.61
CA LEU A 5 15.02 -13.84 12.02
C LEU A 5 14.34 -12.47 12.20
N LYS A 6 14.60 -11.53 11.29
CA LYS A 6 14.00 -10.18 11.33
C LYS A 6 12.50 -10.17 11.08
N VAL A 7 11.97 -11.17 10.38
CA VAL A 7 10.53 -11.32 10.15
C VAL A 7 9.84 -12.17 11.22
N LEU A 8 10.57 -12.87 12.10
CA LEU A 8 9.96 -13.71 13.14
C LEU A 8 8.93 -12.98 14.01
N PRO A 9 9.16 -11.72 14.46
CA PRO A 9 8.15 -10.99 15.21
C PRO A 9 6.83 -10.82 14.42
N GLN A 10 6.90 -10.67 13.10
CA GLN A 10 5.71 -10.55 12.26
C GLN A 10 4.85 -11.82 12.28
N TYR A 11 5.44 -13.00 12.49
CA TYR A 11 4.68 -14.24 12.61
C TYR A 11 4.00 -14.37 13.98
N LEU A 12 4.61 -13.85 15.04
CA LEU A 12 4.12 -13.98 16.42
C LEU A 12 3.12 -12.90 16.82
N LEU A 13 3.20 -11.70 16.23
CA LEU A 13 2.32 -10.60 16.59
C LEU A 13 0.85 -10.88 16.21
N PRO A 14 -0.12 -10.54 17.09
CA PRO A 14 -1.55 -10.65 16.81
C PRO A 14 -2.00 -9.50 15.89
N LYS A 15 -1.57 -9.57 14.63
CA LYS A 15 -1.67 -8.47 13.64
C LYS A 15 -3.10 -7.96 13.48
N GLN A 16 -4.10 -8.84 13.42
CA GLN A 16 -5.52 -8.44 13.31
C GLN A 16 -5.98 -7.60 14.51
N ALA A 17 -5.66 -8.02 15.74
CA ALA A 17 -6.02 -7.26 16.95
C ALA A 17 -5.31 -5.90 16.99
N LEU A 18 -4.03 -5.86 16.57
CA LEU A 18 -3.27 -4.62 16.47
C LEU A 18 -3.85 -3.66 15.43
N THR A 19 -4.21 -4.16 14.24
CA THR A 19 -4.85 -3.37 13.18
C THR A 19 -6.21 -2.84 13.63
N ALA A 20 -7.05 -3.70 14.23
CA ALA A 20 -8.36 -3.28 14.74
C ALA A 20 -8.22 -2.20 15.83
N TYR A 21 -7.28 -2.37 16.77
CA TYR A 21 -7.00 -1.37 17.80
C TYR A 21 -6.45 -0.07 17.22
N ALA A 22 -5.51 -0.15 16.27
CA ALA A 22 -4.94 1.02 15.61
C ALA A 22 -6.02 1.79 14.82
N GLY A 23 -6.86 1.10 14.05
CA GLY A 23 -7.99 1.69 13.32
C GLY A 23 -9.03 2.30 14.26
N TRP A 24 -9.34 1.64 15.37
CA TRP A 24 -10.20 2.21 16.41
C TRP A 24 -9.62 3.48 16.99
N ARG A 25 -8.32 3.54 17.31
CA ARG A 25 -7.68 4.77 17.81
C ARG A 25 -7.63 5.86 16.75
N ALA A 26 -7.27 5.50 15.52
CA ALA A 26 -7.04 6.44 14.44
C ALA A 26 -8.32 7.12 13.94
N SER A 27 -9.48 6.48 14.14
CA SER A 27 -10.80 7.04 13.83
C SER A 27 -11.37 7.94 14.94
N ARG A 28 -10.77 7.95 16.14
CA ARG A 28 -11.26 8.78 17.24
C ARG A 28 -10.92 10.25 17.06
N GLN A 29 -11.86 11.11 17.45
CA GLN A 29 -11.73 12.55 17.44
C GLN A 29 -11.42 13.06 18.85
N TRP A 30 -10.14 13.01 19.25
CA TRP A 30 -9.70 13.41 20.60
C TRP A 30 -9.11 14.83 20.65
N GLY A 31 -9.42 15.67 19.66
CA GLY A 31 -8.96 17.07 19.56
C GLY A 31 -7.44 17.17 19.71
N VAL A 32 -6.99 17.87 20.75
CA VAL A 32 -5.55 18.10 21.03
C VAL A 32 -4.71 16.82 21.07
N ARG A 33 -5.27 15.69 21.52
CA ARG A 33 -4.54 14.41 21.52
C ARG A 33 -4.32 13.88 20.10
N THR A 34 -5.31 14.03 19.22
CA THR A 34 -5.19 13.72 17.79
C THR A 34 -4.11 14.61 17.17
N THR A 35 -4.14 15.92 17.41
CA THR A 35 -3.14 16.86 16.88
C THR A 35 -1.72 16.53 17.35
N LYS A 36 -1.54 16.15 18.63
CA LYS A 36 -0.23 15.70 19.15
C LYS A 36 0.25 14.41 18.47
N LEU A 37 -0.65 13.47 18.22
CA LEU A 37 -0.32 12.23 17.51
C LEU A 37 0.10 12.52 16.06
N ILE A 38 -0.65 13.38 15.36
CA ILE A 38 -0.33 13.81 13.99
C ILE A 38 1.03 14.51 13.97
N ARG A 39 1.28 15.46 14.88
CA ARG A 39 2.56 16.17 14.97
C ARG A 39 3.74 15.19 15.13
N GLY A 40 3.66 14.28 16.09
CA GLY A 40 4.70 13.28 16.28
C GLY A 40 4.89 12.36 15.06
N PHE A 41 3.84 12.09 14.29
CA PHE A 41 3.95 11.35 13.04
C PHE A 41 4.63 12.16 11.93
N VAL A 42 4.24 13.42 11.76
CA VAL A 42 4.87 14.36 10.81
C VAL A 42 6.37 14.47 11.08
N ASP A 43 6.74 14.71 12.34
CA ASP A 43 8.13 14.87 12.76
C ASP A 43 8.94 13.58 12.56
N LYS A 44 8.35 12.42 12.90
CA LYS A 44 9.03 11.13 12.80
C LYS A 44 9.27 10.68 11.37
N TYR A 45 8.29 10.89 10.48
CA TYR A 45 8.35 10.38 9.10
C TYR A 45 8.74 11.45 8.07
N GLY A 46 8.87 12.72 8.49
CA GLY A 46 9.20 13.83 7.59
C GLY A 46 8.08 14.06 6.56
N VAL A 47 6.83 14.12 7.03
CA VAL A 47 5.68 14.34 6.15
C VAL A 47 5.70 15.78 5.64
N ASP A 48 5.71 15.95 4.32
CA ASP A 48 5.62 17.29 3.74
C ASP A 48 4.18 17.80 3.78
N MET A 49 3.92 18.71 4.74
CA MET A 49 2.62 19.36 4.88
C MET A 49 2.45 20.53 3.92
N SER A 50 3.51 20.99 3.25
CA SER A 50 3.42 22.09 2.28
C SER A 50 2.67 21.69 1.02
N GLU A 51 2.63 20.40 0.68
CA GLU A 51 1.86 19.87 -0.45
C GLU A 51 0.39 19.56 -0.09
N ALA A 52 0.07 19.43 1.20
CA ALA A 52 -1.28 19.12 1.65
C ALA A 52 -2.24 20.27 1.32
N ALA A 53 -3.47 19.93 0.93
CA ALA A 53 -4.53 20.91 0.67
C ALA A 53 -4.78 21.80 1.89
N ASN A 54 -4.72 21.20 3.09
CA ASN A 54 -4.65 21.93 4.35
C ASN A 54 -3.34 21.61 5.10
N PRO A 55 -2.39 22.56 5.18
CA PRO A 55 -1.13 22.36 5.89
C PRO A 55 -1.28 22.38 7.41
N ASP A 56 -2.39 22.92 7.94
CA ASP A 56 -2.61 23.00 9.38
C ASP A 56 -2.99 21.62 9.95
N ILE A 57 -2.06 20.98 10.67
CA ILE A 57 -2.30 19.68 11.29
C ILE A 57 -3.42 19.70 12.35
N ALA A 58 -3.78 20.87 12.89
CA ALA A 58 -4.86 21.00 13.86
C ALA A 58 -6.25 20.90 13.21
N SER A 59 -6.36 21.05 11.89
CA SER A 59 -7.64 20.98 11.19
C SER A 59 -8.18 19.56 11.05
N TYR A 60 -7.32 18.54 11.17
CA TYR A 60 -7.71 17.15 10.97
C TYR A 60 -8.41 16.60 12.21
N VAL A 61 -9.62 16.10 12.04
CA VAL A 61 -10.47 15.67 13.18
C VAL A 61 -10.00 14.34 13.78
N SER A 62 -9.34 13.50 12.98
CA SER A 62 -8.83 12.18 13.37
C SER A 62 -7.48 11.90 12.71
N PHE A 63 -6.78 10.86 13.16
CA PHE A 63 -5.54 10.46 12.50
C PHE A 63 -5.80 9.91 11.10
N ASN A 64 -6.91 9.17 10.89
CA ASN A 64 -7.28 8.65 9.57
C ASN A 64 -7.60 9.76 8.56
N ASP A 65 -8.22 10.85 9.02
CA ASP A 65 -8.47 12.05 8.22
C ASP A 65 -7.13 12.67 7.74
N PHE A 66 -6.16 12.82 8.64
CA PHE A 66 -4.81 13.23 8.30
C PHE A 66 -4.08 12.23 7.36
N PHE A 67 -4.18 10.92 7.64
CA PHE A 67 -3.49 9.90 6.87
C PHE A 67 -3.99 9.85 5.42
N THR A 68 -5.27 10.17 5.21
CA THR A 68 -5.90 10.28 3.90
C THR A 68 -6.04 11.74 3.43
N ARG A 69 -5.21 12.67 3.94
CA ARG A 69 -5.20 14.10 3.55
C ARG A 69 -5.22 14.30 2.04
N ALA A 70 -5.94 15.31 1.57
CA ALA A 70 -5.88 15.74 0.17
C ALA A 70 -4.59 16.52 -0.10
N LEU A 71 -4.10 16.49 -1.34
CA LEU A 71 -3.04 17.39 -1.82
C LEU A 71 -3.63 18.64 -2.45
N LYS A 72 -2.83 19.71 -2.55
CA LYS A 72 -3.19 20.93 -3.28
C LYS A 72 -3.50 20.61 -4.75
N ALA A 73 -4.47 21.33 -5.30
CA ALA A 73 -4.72 21.29 -6.74
C ALA A 73 -3.44 21.67 -7.50
N GLY A 74 -3.10 20.91 -8.54
CA GLY A 74 -1.88 21.12 -9.32
C GLY A 74 -0.57 20.62 -8.69
N ALA A 75 -0.58 20.05 -7.48
CA ALA A 75 0.62 19.49 -6.86
C ALA A 75 1.19 18.26 -7.59
N ARG A 76 0.36 17.62 -8.42
CA ARG A 76 0.70 16.45 -9.24
C ARG A 76 0.16 16.65 -10.67
N PRO A 77 0.84 17.44 -11.52
CA PRO A 77 0.43 17.57 -12.92
C PRO A 77 0.58 16.21 -13.62
N LEU A 78 -0.41 15.86 -14.45
CA LEU A 78 -0.38 14.61 -15.22
C LEU A 78 0.61 14.73 -16.38
N ALA A 79 1.42 13.68 -16.58
CA ALA A 79 2.30 13.58 -17.73
C ALA A 79 1.50 13.22 -18.99
N ALA A 80 1.98 13.67 -20.15
CA ALA A 80 1.50 13.19 -21.44
C ALA A 80 2.10 11.81 -21.72
N ALA A 81 1.46 10.76 -21.20
CA ALA A 81 1.87 9.36 -21.34
C ALA A 81 0.64 8.44 -21.37
N ASP A 82 0.78 7.26 -21.95
CA ASP A 82 -0.30 6.26 -22.01
C ASP A 82 -0.70 5.76 -20.62
N LEU A 83 0.27 5.70 -19.71
CA LEU A 83 0.09 5.34 -18.31
C LEU A 83 0.83 6.35 -17.43
N VAL A 84 0.15 6.83 -16.38
CA VAL A 84 0.75 7.66 -15.32
C VAL A 84 0.84 6.87 -14.01
N CYS A 85 1.71 7.32 -13.10
CA CYS A 85 1.86 6.67 -11.80
C CYS A 85 0.58 6.84 -10.95
N PRO A 86 -0.01 5.76 -10.42
CA PRO A 86 -1.28 5.84 -9.69
C PRO A 86 -1.13 6.36 -8.26
N VAL A 87 0.10 6.39 -7.71
CA VAL A 87 0.37 6.71 -6.30
C VAL A 87 1.69 7.46 -6.13
N ASP A 88 1.83 8.18 -5.02
CA ASP A 88 3.13 8.63 -4.52
C ASP A 88 3.81 7.47 -3.77
N GLY A 89 5.05 7.13 -4.12
CA GLY A 89 5.78 6.07 -3.45
C GLY A 89 7.08 5.69 -4.15
N ALA A 90 7.58 4.49 -3.86
CA ALA A 90 8.78 3.94 -4.47
C ALA A 90 8.45 2.64 -5.21
N ILE A 91 9.03 2.46 -6.40
CA ILE A 91 8.96 1.18 -7.11
C ILE A 91 9.70 0.13 -6.27
N SER A 92 8.97 -0.89 -5.82
CA SER A 92 9.55 -2.04 -5.15
C SER A 92 10.15 -3.00 -6.17
N GLN A 93 9.39 -3.36 -7.19
CA GLN A 93 9.78 -4.21 -8.32
C GLN A 93 8.90 -3.88 -9.54
N PHE A 94 9.40 -4.10 -10.74
CA PHE A 94 8.63 -4.04 -11.98
C PHE A 94 9.31 -4.93 -13.03
N GLY A 95 8.58 -5.34 -14.05
CA GLY A 95 9.14 -6.16 -15.13
C GLY A 95 8.10 -7.03 -15.82
N ALA A 96 8.58 -8.00 -16.58
CA ALA A 96 7.74 -9.02 -17.20
C ALA A 96 7.25 -10.04 -16.16
N ILE A 97 6.05 -10.54 -16.38
CA ILE A 97 5.51 -11.74 -15.74
C ILE A 97 5.99 -12.91 -16.60
N GLU A 98 6.62 -13.93 -16.00
CA GLU A 98 7.06 -15.11 -16.75
C GLU A 98 6.06 -16.25 -16.56
N ARG A 99 5.28 -16.56 -17.60
CA ARG A 99 4.04 -17.34 -17.48
C ARG A 99 3.10 -16.67 -16.50
N ASP A 100 2.93 -17.25 -15.31
CA ASP A 100 2.11 -16.70 -14.23
C ASP A 100 2.96 -16.14 -13.07
N GLN A 101 4.29 -16.12 -13.16
CA GLN A 101 5.16 -15.79 -12.03
C GLN A 101 5.53 -14.31 -11.99
N ILE A 102 5.26 -13.69 -10.83
CA ILE A 102 5.65 -12.31 -10.51
C ILE A 102 6.83 -12.33 -9.53
N PHE A 103 7.88 -11.58 -9.83
CA PHE A 103 9.03 -11.42 -8.94
C PHE A 103 8.71 -10.51 -7.75
N GLN A 104 8.99 -11.00 -6.54
CA GLN A 104 8.78 -10.25 -5.29
C GLN A 104 10.06 -9.56 -4.80
N ALA A 105 11.06 -10.35 -4.41
CA ALA A 105 12.41 -9.94 -4.02
C ALA A 105 13.23 -11.19 -3.60
N LYS A 106 14.58 -11.12 -3.67
CA LYS A 106 15.49 -12.18 -3.19
C LYS A 106 15.11 -13.61 -3.66
N GLY A 107 14.70 -13.75 -4.92
CA GLY A 107 14.33 -15.04 -5.50
C GLY A 107 12.93 -15.53 -5.11
N HIS A 108 12.18 -14.79 -4.31
CA HIS A 108 10.78 -15.07 -4.07
C HIS A 108 9.93 -14.63 -5.25
N HIS A 109 9.07 -15.54 -5.68
CA HIS A 109 8.04 -15.32 -6.69
C HIS A 109 6.68 -15.70 -6.10
N TYR A 110 5.61 -15.21 -6.72
CA TYR A 110 4.24 -15.64 -6.47
C TYR A 110 3.46 -15.62 -7.77
N SER A 111 2.42 -16.44 -7.87
CA SER A 111 1.63 -16.51 -9.10
C SER A 111 0.60 -15.39 -9.22
N THR A 112 0.27 -14.99 -10.44
CA THR A 112 -0.87 -14.12 -10.77
C THR A 112 -2.16 -14.73 -10.24
N THR A 113 -2.35 -16.06 -10.38
CA THR A 113 -3.50 -16.79 -9.81
C THR A 113 -3.62 -16.59 -8.31
N ALA A 114 -2.51 -16.72 -7.57
CA ALA A 114 -2.52 -16.46 -6.15
C ALA A 114 -2.83 -14.98 -5.86
N LEU A 115 -2.23 -14.04 -6.61
CA LEU A 115 -2.48 -12.60 -6.44
C LEU A 115 -3.95 -12.22 -6.69
N VAL A 116 -4.62 -12.76 -7.71
CA VAL A 116 -6.01 -12.40 -8.03
C VAL A 116 -7.06 -13.22 -7.26
N GLY A 117 -6.65 -13.87 -6.16
CA GLY A 117 -7.58 -14.56 -5.26
C GLY A 117 -8.00 -15.96 -5.71
N GLY A 118 -7.19 -16.62 -6.54
CA GLY A 118 -7.43 -17.97 -7.05
C GLY A 118 -8.21 -18.03 -8.36
N ASP A 119 -8.59 -16.89 -8.95
CA ASP A 119 -9.31 -16.82 -10.22
C ASP A 119 -8.37 -17.09 -11.40
N ALA A 120 -8.29 -18.34 -11.84
CA ALA A 120 -7.41 -18.76 -12.93
C ALA A 120 -7.79 -18.11 -14.28
N THR A 121 -9.07 -17.86 -14.53
CA THR A 121 -9.55 -17.23 -15.77
C THR A 121 -9.12 -15.78 -15.85
N LEU A 122 -9.22 -15.05 -14.73
CA LEU A 122 -8.70 -13.69 -14.63
C LEU A 122 -7.17 -13.68 -14.71
N ALA A 123 -6.50 -14.60 -14.03
CA ALA A 123 -5.04 -14.70 -14.02
C ALA A 123 -4.44 -14.92 -15.41
N ALA A 124 -5.10 -15.72 -16.25
CA ALA A 124 -4.68 -15.99 -17.63
C ALA A 124 -4.61 -14.73 -18.50
N GLN A 125 -5.38 -13.68 -18.18
CA GLN A 125 -5.32 -12.40 -18.92
C GLN A 125 -4.01 -11.65 -18.69
N PHE A 126 -3.28 -11.98 -17.63
CA PHE A 126 -2.00 -11.36 -17.28
C PHE A 126 -0.80 -12.26 -17.60
N GLU A 127 -1.02 -13.43 -18.21
CA GLU A 127 0.06 -14.36 -18.53
C GLU A 127 1.04 -13.71 -19.51
N ASN A 128 2.34 -13.78 -19.20
CA ASN A 128 3.40 -13.13 -19.98
C ASN A 128 3.22 -11.60 -20.15
N GLY A 129 2.44 -10.97 -19.27
CA GLY A 129 2.25 -9.52 -19.23
C GLY A 129 3.36 -8.77 -18.51
N TYR A 130 3.06 -7.56 -18.05
CA TYR A 130 3.97 -6.72 -17.27
C TYR A 130 3.36 -6.39 -15.91
N PHE A 131 4.21 -6.17 -14.90
CA PHE A 131 3.78 -5.76 -13.57
C PHE A 131 4.63 -4.60 -13.04
N ALA A 132 4.04 -3.81 -12.14
CA ALA A 132 4.73 -2.86 -11.30
C ALA A 132 4.17 -2.95 -9.88
N THR A 133 5.05 -3.12 -8.88
CA THR A 133 4.72 -3.09 -7.46
C THR A 133 5.27 -1.79 -6.87
N ILE A 134 4.37 -0.94 -6.36
CA ILE A 134 4.73 0.36 -5.79
C ILE A 134 4.44 0.33 -4.29
N TYR A 135 5.44 0.74 -3.51
CA TYR A 135 5.34 0.82 -2.06
C TYR A 135 5.08 2.27 -1.63
N LEU A 136 3.98 2.48 -0.91
CA LEU A 136 3.65 3.73 -0.24
C LEU A 136 4.22 3.66 1.19
N SER A 137 5.16 4.54 1.49
CA SER A 137 5.71 4.68 2.82
C SER A 137 4.77 5.51 3.71
N PRO A 138 4.89 5.44 5.04
CA PRO A 138 3.99 6.15 5.95
C PRO A 138 3.90 7.68 5.73
N LYS A 139 4.92 8.30 5.12
CA LYS A 139 4.91 9.75 4.83
C LYS A 139 4.15 10.15 3.57
N ASP A 140 3.97 9.21 2.65
CA ASP A 140 3.46 9.51 1.30
C ASP A 140 1.96 9.86 1.35
N TYR A 141 1.42 10.26 0.20
CA TYR A 141 0.00 10.49 0.01
C TYR A 141 -0.73 9.15 -0.22
N HIS A 142 -1.71 8.83 0.63
CA HIS A 142 -2.35 7.51 0.69
C HIS A 142 -3.71 7.45 -0.02
N ARG A 143 -3.90 8.18 -1.13
CA ARG A 143 -5.01 7.91 -2.05
C ARG A 143 -4.46 7.44 -3.38
N ILE A 144 -5.14 6.44 -3.94
CA ILE A 144 -4.76 5.79 -5.20
C ILE A 144 -5.61 6.41 -6.30
N HIS A 145 -4.96 6.77 -7.41
CA HIS A 145 -5.58 7.31 -8.62
C HIS A 145 -5.48 6.31 -9.77
N MET A 146 -6.29 6.53 -10.80
CA MET A 146 -6.25 5.71 -12.00
C MET A 146 -4.99 6.03 -12.82
N PRO A 147 -4.24 5.03 -13.30
CA PRO A 147 -3.08 5.25 -14.15
C PRO A 147 -3.44 5.65 -15.60
N SER A 148 -4.70 5.42 -16.01
CA SER A 148 -5.26 5.78 -17.30
C SER A 148 -6.79 5.77 -17.24
N ASP A 149 -7.44 6.22 -18.31
CA ASP A 149 -8.88 6.06 -18.46
C ASP A 149 -9.26 4.58 -18.49
N GLY A 150 -10.34 4.23 -17.79
CA GLY A 150 -10.80 2.86 -17.69
C GLY A 150 -12.23 2.76 -17.17
N ARG A 151 -12.84 1.58 -17.34
CA ARG A 151 -14.16 1.26 -16.80
C ARG A 151 -14.00 0.12 -15.81
N LEU A 152 -14.39 0.36 -14.55
CA LEU A 152 -14.43 -0.70 -13.54
C LEU A 152 -15.41 -1.79 -13.97
N LEU A 153 -14.91 -3.02 -14.08
CA LEU A 153 -15.66 -4.22 -14.43
C LEU A 153 -15.91 -5.07 -13.18
N ARG A 154 -14.93 -5.17 -12.29
CA ARG A 154 -15.02 -6.03 -11.11
C ARG A 154 -14.15 -5.53 -9.96
N MET A 155 -14.62 -5.79 -8.74
CA MET A 155 -13.84 -5.62 -7.52
C MET A 155 -13.90 -6.90 -6.69
N ILE A 156 -12.75 -7.39 -6.25
CA ILE A 156 -12.61 -8.66 -5.51
C ILE A 156 -11.90 -8.37 -4.19
N HIS A 157 -12.58 -8.59 -3.07
CA HIS A 157 -11.93 -8.60 -1.76
C HIS A 157 -11.35 -9.99 -1.51
N VAL A 158 -10.06 -10.06 -1.23
CA VAL A 158 -9.36 -11.30 -0.90
C VAL A 158 -8.92 -11.23 0.56
N PRO A 159 -9.56 -11.99 1.48
CA PRO A 159 -9.15 -12.02 2.87
C PRO A 159 -7.76 -12.65 2.99
N GLY A 160 -7.00 -12.24 4.01
CA GLY A 160 -5.65 -12.73 4.18
C GLY A 160 -4.99 -12.28 5.47
N ASP A 161 -3.68 -12.49 5.53
CA ASP A 161 -2.82 -12.05 6.62
C ASP A 161 -2.62 -10.52 6.59
N LEU A 162 -2.07 -9.95 7.67
CA LEU A 162 -1.77 -8.52 7.78
C LEU A 162 -0.28 -8.28 8.06
N PHE A 163 0.60 -8.97 7.32
CA PHE A 163 2.03 -8.72 7.44
C PHE A 163 2.35 -7.29 7.03
N SER A 164 3.23 -6.62 7.79
CA SER A 164 3.73 -5.32 7.39
C SER A 164 4.44 -5.43 6.04
N VAL A 165 4.17 -4.51 5.12
CA VAL A 165 4.90 -4.41 3.85
C VAL A 165 6.03 -3.40 4.03
N ASN A 166 7.27 -3.87 3.92
CA ASN A 166 8.48 -3.06 3.88
C ASN A 166 9.60 -3.87 3.18
N PRO A 167 10.74 -3.25 2.82
CA PRO A 167 11.80 -3.97 2.12
C PRO A 167 12.32 -5.22 2.84
N THR A 168 12.27 -5.27 4.18
CA THR A 168 12.71 -6.44 4.96
C THR A 168 11.71 -7.59 4.86
N THR A 169 10.41 -7.32 5.00
CA THR A 169 9.37 -8.36 4.90
C THR A 169 9.18 -8.83 3.46
N ALA A 170 9.26 -7.94 2.47
CA ALA A 170 9.22 -8.31 1.05
C ALA A 170 10.35 -9.28 0.67
N ARG A 171 11.50 -9.21 1.36
CA ARG A 171 12.63 -10.13 1.16
C ARG A 171 12.58 -11.39 2.01
N GLY A 172 11.81 -11.40 3.09
CA GLY A 172 11.83 -12.46 4.11
C GLY A 172 10.55 -13.28 4.23
N VAL A 173 9.42 -12.78 3.72
CA VAL A 173 8.11 -13.46 3.75
C VAL A 173 7.77 -13.93 2.34
N PRO A 174 7.78 -15.25 2.07
CA PRO A 174 7.39 -15.78 0.76
C PRO A 174 5.93 -15.48 0.45
N GLY A 175 5.65 -15.05 -0.79
CA GLY A 175 4.30 -14.76 -1.27
C GLY A 175 3.57 -13.68 -0.47
N LEU A 176 4.31 -12.70 0.08
CA LEU A 176 3.79 -11.66 0.97
C LEU A 176 2.52 -11.00 0.42
N PHE A 177 2.55 -10.60 -0.85
CA PHE A 177 1.45 -9.88 -1.49
C PHE A 177 0.23 -10.77 -1.79
N ALA A 178 0.45 -12.05 -2.10
CA ALA A 178 -0.61 -13.02 -2.33
C ALA A 178 -1.25 -13.55 -1.04
N ARG A 179 -0.53 -13.45 0.10
CA ARG A 179 -1.00 -13.85 1.42
C ARG A 179 -1.76 -12.76 2.16
N ASN A 180 -1.37 -11.51 1.97
CA ASN A 180 -1.98 -10.41 2.69
C ASN A 180 -3.40 -10.12 2.17
N GLU A 181 -4.24 -9.63 3.09
CA GLU A 181 -5.54 -9.07 2.73
C GLU A 181 -5.37 -7.96 1.69
N ARG A 182 -6.24 -7.97 0.67
CA ARG A 182 -6.18 -7.01 -0.44
C ARG A 182 -7.51 -6.89 -1.17
N VAL A 183 -7.59 -5.86 -2.01
CA VAL A 183 -8.66 -5.67 -2.99
C VAL A 183 -8.05 -5.64 -4.38
N VAL A 184 -8.64 -6.41 -5.29
CA VAL A 184 -8.27 -6.45 -6.71
C VAL A 184 -9.35 -5.72 -7.50
N CYS A 185 -8.95 -4.77 -8.33
CA CYS A 185 -9.83 -4.02 -9.23
C CYS A 185 -9.46 -4.35 -10.68
N VAL A 186 -10.47 -4.66 -11.49
CA VAL A 186 -10.36 -4.94 -12.93
C VAL A 186 -11.27 -3.98 -13.67
#